data_AF-A0ABD5LUK5-F1
#
_entry.id   AF-A0ABD5LUK5-F1
#
_cell.length_a   1.000
_cell.length_b   1.000
_cell.length_c   1.000
_cell.angle_alpha   90.00
_cell.angle_beta   90.00
_cell.angle_gamma   90.00
#
_symmetry.space_group_name_H-M   'P 1'
#
loop_
_entity.id
_entity.type
_entity.pdbx_description
1 polymer ?
#
loop_
_entity_poly.entity_id
_entity_poly.type
_entity_poly.pdbx_seq_one_letter_code
_entity_poly.pdbx_strand_id
1 'polypeptide(L)'
;MLENSWSLNTLLIAAGVITTVPLLLFTEAAQHLRLSTLGFFQYIGPTLMFILATMVYGEQIDAERLVTFGFIWVALILFTLDALYTQQRLRRS
;
A
#
# COMPACT_ATOMS: atom_id res chain seq x y z
N MET A 1 -6.97 22.54 20.40
CA MET A 1 -6.72 23.48 19.29
C MET A 1 -6.28 24.86 19.76
N LEU A 2 -6.77 25.38 20.91
CA LEU A 2 -6.40 26.72 21.42
C LEU A 2 -5.03 26.81 22.13
N GLU A 3 -4.40 25.69 22.50
CA GLU A 3 -3.05 25.65 23.12
C GLU A 3 -1.93 25.09 22.21
N ASN A 4 -2.27 24.59 21.03
CA ASN A 4 -1.28 24.02 20.11
C ASN A 4 -0.65 25.13 19.27
N SER A 5 0.64 24.98 18.93
CA SER A 5 1.29 25.87 17.97
C SER A 5 0.53 25.86 16.63
N TRP A 6 0.47 27.02 15.99
CA TRP A 6 -0.28 27.21 14.74
C TRP A 6 0.18 26.23 13.64
N SER A 7 1.49 25.94 13.61
CA SER A 7 2.12 24.93 12.74
C SER A 7 1.64 23.51 12.99
N LEU A 8 1.36 23.13 14.24
CA LEU A 8 0.86 21.81 14.58
C LEU A 8 -0.60 21.67 14.13
N ASN A 9 -1.41 22.70 14.35
CA ASN A 9 -2.81 22.71 13.88
C ASN A 9 -2.88 22.59 12.34
N THR A 10 -2.03 23.28 11.58
CA THR A 10 -2.00 23.14 10.12
C THR A 10 -1.56 21.74 9.68
N LEU A 11 -0.55 21.14 10.33
CA LEU A 11 -0.13 19.76 10.07
C LEU A 11 -1.25 18.76 10.34
N LEU A 12 -2.02 18.92 11.42
CA LEU A 12 -3.15 18.05 11.75
C LEU A 12 -4.27 18.13 10.71
N ILE A 13 -4.60 19.35 10.25
CA ILE A 13 -5.59 19.54 9.19
C ILE A 13 -5.09 18.90 7.89
N ALA A 14 -3.83 19.13 7.52
CA ALA A 14 -3.22 18.54 6.33
C ALA A 14 -3.19 17.01 6.40
N ALA A 15 -2.87 16.41 7.54
CA ALA A 15 -2.90 14.96 7.75
C ALA A 15 -4.31 14.38 7.53
N GLY A 16 -5.35 15.09 8.00
CA GLY A 16 -6.74 14.71 7.75
C GLY A 16 -7.09 14.70 6.25
N VAL A 17 -6.68 15.75 5.53
CA VAL A 17 -6.91 15.85 4.07
C VAL A 17 -6.14 14.75 3.31
N ILE A 18 -4.85 14.61 3.60
CA ILE A 18 -3.95 13.62 2.96
C ILE A 18 -4.44 12.18 3.18
N THR A 19 -5.10 11.89 4.31
CA THR A 19 -5.65 10.56 4.59
C THR A 19 -7.01 10.35 3.94
N THR A 20 -7.90 11.34 4.02
CA THR A 20 -9.30 11.19 3.57
C THR A 20 -9.41 11.15 2.04
N VAL A 21 -8.64 11.97 1.34
CA VAL A 21 -8.68 12.04 -0.15
C VAL A 21 -8.40 10.68 -0.81
N PRO A 22 -7.27 10.00 -0.54
CA PRO A 22 -7.00 8.69 -1.12
C PRO A 22 -7.99 7.62 -0.64
N LEU A 23 -8.51 7.70 0.59
CA LEU A 23 -9.54 6.75 1.06
C LEU A 23 -10.84 6.87 0.26
N LEU A 24 -11.30 8.10 -0.04
CA LEU A 24 -12.49 8.32 -0.85
C LEU A 24 -12.28 7.84 -2.29
N LEU A 25 -11.13 8.18 -2.89
CA LEU A 25 -10.76 7.69 -4.22
C LEU A 25 -10.67 6.16 -4.27
N PHE A 26 -10.10 5.54 -3.24
CA PHE A 26 -10.02 4.09 -3.11
C PHE A 26 -11.40 3.46 -2.95
N THR A 27 -12.29 4.06 -2.15
CA THR A 27 -13.65 3.54 -1.93
C THR A 27 -14.44 3.47 -3.23
N GLU A 28 -14.32 4.49 -4.09
CA GLU A 28 -14.92 4.49 -5.43
C GLU A 28 -14.26 3.47 -6.37
N ALA A 29 -12.91 3.43 -6.40
CA ALA A 29 -12.18 2.49 -7.24
C ALA A 29 -12.43 1.02 -6.82
N ALA A 30 -12.56 0.75 -5.52
CA ALA A 30 -12.76 -0.56 -4.95
C ALA A 30 -14.07 -1.22 -5.42
N GLN A 31 -15.12 -0.43 -5.65
CA GLN A 31 -16.39 -0.92 -6.17
C GLN A 31 -16.30 -1.40 -7.63
N HIS A 32 -15.30 -0.91 -8.38
CA HIS A 32 -15.13 -1.23 -9.81
C HIS A 32 -13.98 -2.21 -10.08
N LEU A 33 -13.15 -2.51 -9.07
CA LEU A 33 -12.00 -3.41 -9.20
C LEU A 33 -12.37 -4.84 -8.76
N ARG A 34 -11.78 -5.82 -9.44
CA ARG A 34 -11.87 -7.23 -9.01
C ARG A 34 -11.10 -7.39 -7.69
N LEU A 35 -11.62 -8.24 -6.80
CA LEU A 35 -11.02 -8.51 -5.49
C LEU A 35 -9.53 -8.88 -5.56
N SER A 36 -9.10 -9.58 -6.62
CA SER A 36 -7.70 -9.93 -6.88
C SER A 36 -6.80 -8.71 -7.15
N THR A 37 -7.29 -7.73 -7.91
CA THR A 37 -6.57 -6.49 -8.20
C THR A 37 -6.49 -5.60 -6.96
N LEU A 38 -7.55 -5.59 -6.16
CA LEU A 38 -7.59 -4.82 -4.90
C LEU A 38 -6.56 -5.34 -3.89
N GLY A 39 -6.47 -6.67 -3.73
CA GLY A 39 -5.43 -7.30 -2.91
C GLY A 39 -4.02 -6.92 -3.34
N PHE A 40 -3.75 -6.83 -4.65
CA PHE A 40 -2.47 -6.37 -5.18
C PHE A 40 -2.16 -4.91 -4.81
N PHE A 41 -3.11 -4.00 -4.96
CA PHE A 41 -2.94 -2.58 -4.58
C PHE A 41 -2.62 -2.42 -3.07
N GLN A 42 -3.18 -3.28 -2.22
CA GLN A 42 -2.94 -3.26 -0.79
C GLN A 42 -1.45 -3.46 -0.43
N TYR A 43 -0.68 -4.17 -1.27
CA TYR A 43 0.76 -4.41 -1.04
C TYR A 43 1.67 -3.23 -1.37
N ILE A 44 1.15 -2.20 -2.05
CA ILE A 44 1.88 -0.93 -2.24
C ILE A 44 2.10 -0.26 -0.88
N GLY A 45 1.15 -0.38 0.06
CA GLY A 45 1.26 0.13 1.42
C GLY A 45 2.50 -0.37 2.19
N PRO A 46 2.66 -1.69 2.42
CA PRO A 46 3.84 -2.23 3.10
C PRO A 46 5.14 -1.99 2.31
N THR A 47 5.10 -1.91 0.98
CA THR A 47 6.27 -1.55 0.16
C THR A 47 6.70 -0.11 0.39
N LEU A 48 5.76 0.85 0.37
CA LEU A 48 6.03 2.25 0.68
C LEU A 48 6.52 2.41 2.11
N MET A 49 5.91 1.73 3.08
CA MET A 49 6.39 1.73 4.47
C MET A 49 7.83 1.24 4.58
N PHE A 50 8.17 0.15 3.88
CA PHE A 50 9.54 -0.36 3.84
C PHE A 50 10.52 0.64 3.19
N ILE A 51 10.14 1.27 2.07
CA ILE A 51 10.97 2.30 1.42
C ILE A 51 11.16 3.51 2.35
N LEU A 52 10.11 3.96 3.03
CA LEU A 52 10.20 5.07 3.97
C LEU A 52 11.08 4.72 5.18
N ALA A 53 10.92 3.53 5.76
CA ALA A 53 11.74 3.04 6.87
C ALA A 53 13.24 3.06 6.53
N THR A 54 13.58 2.66 5.31
CA THR A 54 14.96 2.48 4.87
C THR A 54 15.59 3.75 4.33
N MET A 55 14.89 4.50 3.47
CA MET A 55 15.44 5.69 2.80
C MET A 55 15.25 6.98 3.60
N VAL A 56 14.16 7.11 4.37
CA VAL A 56 13.81 8.36 5.07
C VAL A 56 14.16 8.28 6.54
N TYR A 57 13.76 7.20 7.23
CA TYR A 57 14.02 7.03 8.66
C TYR A 57 15.41 6.46 8.96
N GLY A 58 16.10 5.91 7.96
CA GLY A 58 17.45 5.38 8.09
C GLY A 58 17.56 4.20 9.04
N GLU A 59 16.47 3.46 9.27
CA GLU A 59 16.53 2.23 10.06
C GLU A 59 17.46 1.22 9.39
N GLN A 60 18.40 0.67 10.17
CA GLN A 60 19.27 -0.38 9.67
C GLN A 60 18.42 -1.60 9.33
N ILE A 61 18.49 -2.01 8.07
CA ILE A 61 17.79 -3.19 7.60
C ILE A 61 18.52 -4.42 8.14
N ASP A 62 17.93 -5.08 9.12
CA ASP A 62 18.37 -6.41 9.51
C ASP A 62 18.17 -7.39 8.34
N ALA A 63 19.14 -8.27 8.14
CA ALA A 63 19.11 -9.29 7.09
C ALA A 63 17.83 -10.13 7.14
N GLU A 64 17.30 -10.37 8.34
CA GLU A 64 16.04 -11.06 8.58
C GLU A 64 14.86 -10.36 7.91
N ARG A 65 14.74 -9.03 8.05
CA ARG A 65 13.65 -8.23 7.46
C ARG A 65 13.74 -8.23 5.94
N LEU A 66 14.95 -8.19 5.38
CA LEU A 66 15.16 -8.24 3.93
C LEU A 66 14.72 -9.58 3.35
N VAL A 67 15.05 -10.69 4.02
CA VAL A 67 14.65 -12.04 3.62
C VAL A 67 13.13 -12.22 3.71
N THR A 68 12.51 -11.77 4.80
CA THR A 68 11.04 -11.79 4.94
C THR A 68 10.37 -10.97 3.84
N PHE A 69 10.89 -9.78 3.54
CA PHE A 69 10.37 -8.94 2.46
C PHE A 69 10.51 -9.63 1.09
N GLY A 70 11.64 -10.27 0.83
CA GLY A 70 11.86 -11.09 -0.37
C GLY A 70 10.84 -12.22 -0.51
N PHE A 71 10.58 -12.99 0.55
CA PHE A 71 9.57 -14.05 0.54
C PHE A 71 8.16 -13.54 0.25
N ILE A 72 7.78 -12.41 0.85
CA ILE A 72 6.48 -11.75 0.58
C ILE A 72 6.37 -11.41 -0.90
N TRP A 73 7.41 -10.80 -1.48
CA TRP A 73 7.43 -10.44 -2.90
C TRP A 73 7.37 -11.65 -3.83
N VAL A 74 8.08 -12.73 -3.52
CA VAL A 74 8.02 -13.97 -4.32
C VAL A 74 6.61 -14.57 -4.29
N ALA A 75 6.00 -14.69 -3.11
CA ALA A 75 4.64 -15.19 -2.97
C ALA A 75 3.64 -14.32 -3.75
N LEU A 76 3.85 -13.01 -3.74
CA LEU A 76 3.00 -12.04 -4.41
C LEU A 76 3.14 -12.10 -5.93
N ILE A 77 4.35 -12.25 -6.47
CA ILE A 77 4.57 -12.45 -7.90
C ILE A 77 3.86 -13.72 -8.36
N LEU A 78 4.01 -14.83 -7.61
CA LEU A 78 3.35 -16.09 -7.92
C LEU A 78 1.82 -15.94 -7.89
N PHE A 79 1.27 -15.33 -6.85
CA PHE A 79 -0.17 -15.06 -6.75
C PHE A 79 -0.67 -14.16 -7.88
N THR A 80 0.09 -13.14 -8.25
CA THR A 80 -0.26 -12.21 -9.33
C THR A 80 -0.29 -12.94 -10.68
N LEU A 81 0.72 -13.77 -10.96
CA LEU A 81 0.79 -14.57 -12.17
C LEU A 81 -0.37 -15.57 -12.26
N ASP A 82 -0.71 -16.23 -11.16
CA ASP A 82 -1.84 -17.17 -11.07
C ASP A 82 -3.19 -16.46 -11.29
N ALA A 83 -3.38 -15.31 -10.64
CA ALA A 83 -4.59 -14.49 -10.81
C ALA A 83 -4.75 -14.00 -12.25
N LEU A 84 -3.68 -13.54 -12.89
CA LEU A 84 -3.69 -13.12 -14.30
C LEU A 84 -3.96 -14.30 -15.25
N TYR A 85 -3.35 -15.46 -15.00
CA TYR A 85 -3.56 -16.67 -15.77
C TYR A 85 -5.01 -17.17 -15.69
N THR A 86 -5.56 -17.22 -14.48
CA THR A 86 -6.96 -17.59 -14.21
C THR A 86 -7.93 -16.60 -14.87
N GLN A 87 -7.62 -15.31 -14.83
CA GLN A 87 -8.43 -14.27 -15.45
C GLN A 87 -8.47 -14.37 -16.98
N GLN A 88 -7.34 -14.76 -17.61
CA GLN A 88 -7.27 -14.99 -19.06
C GLN A 88 -8.05 -16.23 -19.48
N ARG A 89 -8.09 -17.28 -18.63
CA ARG A 89 -8.81 -18.52 -18.91
C ARG A 89 -10.34 -18.33 -18.87
N LEU A 90 -10.85 -17.53 -17.93
CA LEU A 90 -12.27 -17.16 -17.84
C LEU A 90 -12.75 -16.25 -18.98
N ARG A 91 -11.85 -15.48 -19.61
CA ARG A 91 -12.17 -14.64 -20.78
C ARG A 91 -12.16 -15.38 -22.12
N ARG A 92 -11.67 -16.63 -22.15
CA ARG A 92 -11.58 -17.47 -23.37
C ARG A 92 -12.69 -18.53 -23.47
N SER A 93 -13.57 -18.64 -22.47
CA SER A 93 -14.82 -19.44 -22.52
C SER A 93 -16.00 -18.52 -22.85
#